data_AF-A0A6V7IQG2-F1
#
_entry.id   AF-A0A6V7IQG2-F1
#
_cell.length_a   1.000
_cell.length_b   1.000
_cell.length_c   1.000
_cell.angle_alpha   90.00
_cell.angle_beta   90.00
_cell.angle_gamma   90.00
#
_symmetry.space_group_name_H-M   'P 1'
#
loop_
_entity.id
_entity.type
_entity.pdbx_description
1 polymer ?
#
loop_
_entity_poly.entity_id
_entity_poly.type
_entity_poly.pdbx_seq_one_letter_code
_entity_poly.pdbx_strand_id
1 'polypeptide(L)' 'DSRGTHAESQRNPVIQALPLLRDWFPDLVIACDVCLCPYTDHGHCGILTSDGLIDNQPSIKRIAEVAVAYGKA' A
#
# COMPACT_ATOMS: atom_id res chain seq x y z
N ASP A 1 9.40 -7.03 -2.08
CA ASP A 1 10.81 -6.55 -2.09
C ASP A 1 10.99 -5.57 -0.94
N SER A 2 12.18 -5.06 -0.65
CA SER A 2 12.39 -4.13 0.47
C SER A 2 11.66 -2.79 0.35
N ARG A 3 11.06 -2.48 -0.81
CA ARG A 3 10.31 -1.24 -1.05
C ARG A 3 8.79 -1.42 -1.02
N GLY A 4 8.32 -2.65 -0.90
CA GLY A 4 6.90 -2.98 -0.98
C GLY A 4 6.28 -2.63 -2.34
N THR A 5 6.98 -2.82 -3.47
CA THR A 5 6.47 -2.46 -4.83
C THR A 5 5.21 -3.22 -5.25
N HIS A 6 4.87 -4.31 -4.56
CA HIS A 6 3.64 -5.04 -4.78
C HIS A 6 2.41 -4.39 -4.13
N ALA A 7 2.58 -3.34 -3.31
CA ALA A 7 1.49 -2.62 -2.68
C ALA A 7 0.56 -1.93 -3.69
N GLU A 8 1.11 -1.43 -4.80
CA GLU A 8 0.41 -0.71 -5.87
C GLU A 8 0.33 -1.48 -7.19
N SER A 9 0.69 -2.77 -7.18
CA SER A 9 0.62 -3.60 -8.39
C SER A 9 -0.83 -3.81 -8.84
N GLN A 10 -1.06 -3.92 -10.14
CA GLN A 10 -2.38 -4.31 -10.71
C GLN A 10 -2.84 -5.72 -10.27
N ARG A 11 -1.92 -6.53 -9.72
CA ARG A 11 -2.23 -7.83 -9.12
C ARG A 11 -2.41 -7.77 -7.60
N ASN A 12 -2.33 -6.58 -7.00
CA ASN A 12 -2.53 -6.40 -5.58
C ASN A 12 -4.01 -6.71 -5.23
N PRO A 13 -4.28 -7.52 -4.20
CA PRO A 13 -5.66 -7.89 -3.82
C PRO A 13 -6.54 -6.69 -3.49
N VAL A 14 -6.00 -5.65 -2.85
CA VAL A 14 -6.76 -4.43 -2.52
C VAL A 14 -7.16 -3.69 -3.80
N ILE A 15 -6.22 -3.52 -4.74
CA ILE A 15 -6.49 -2.87 -6.03
C ILE A 15 -7.54 -3.64 -6.84
N GLN A 16 -7.53 -4.97 -6.80
CA GLN A 16 -8.53 -5.77 -7.51
C GLN A 16 -9.90 -5.77 -6.82
N ALA A 17 -9.94 -5.69 -5.49
CA ALA A 17 -11.17 -5.72 -4.72
C ALA A 17 -11.95 -4.40 -4.78
N LEU A 18 -11.26 -3.26 -4.81
CA LEU A 18 -11.88 -1.93 -4.78
C LEU A 18 -12.97 -1.71 -5.85
N PRO A 19 -12.71 -1.92 -7.16
CA PRO A 19 -13.73 -1.72 -8.18
C PRO A 19 -14.92 -2.68 -8.01
N LEU A 20 -14.66 -3.94 -7.63
CA LEU A 20 -15.72 -4.92 -7.39
C LEU A 20 -16.64 -4.50 -6.23
N LEU A 21 -16.05 -4.01 -5.13
CA LEU A 21 -16.81 -3.53 -3.98
C LEU A 21 -17.63 -2.28 -4.32
N ARG A 22 -17.09 -1.38 -5.15
CA ARG A 22 -17.82 -0.20 -5.63
C ARG A 22 -18.99 -0.57 -6.53
N ASP A 23 -18.80 -1.55 -7.40
CA ASP A 23 -19.86 -2.04 -8.29
C ASP A 23 -20.98 -2.77 -7.52
N TRP A 24 -20.62 -3.59 -6.53
CA TRP A 24 -21.59 -4.37 -5.75
C TRP A 24 -22.31 -3.54 -4.68
N PHE A 25 -21.62 -2.54 -4.11
CA PHE A 25 -22.13 -1.74 -2.99
C PHE A 25 -21.83 -0.25 -3.20
N PRO A 26 -22.58 0.45 -4.07
CA PRO A 26 -22.29 1.85 -4.43
C PRO A 26 -22.27 2.82 -3.24
N ASP A 27 -23.10 2.56 -2.22
CA ASP A 27 -23.22 3.41 -1.02
C ASP A 27 -22.27 2.99 0.13
N LEU A 28 -21.49 1.90 -0.05
CA LEU A 28 -20.56 1.45 0.98
C LEU A 28 -19.37 2.41 1.10
N VAL A 29 -19.12 2.85 2.33
CA VAL A 29 -17.87 3.54 2.66
C VAL A 29 -16.74 2.52 2.70
N ILE A 30 -15.78 2.67 1.81
CA ILE A 30 -14.60 1.80 1.74
C ILE A 30 -13.40 2.56 2.28
N ALA A 31 -12.70 1.96 3.24
CA ALA A 31 -11.43 2.45 3.78
C ALA A 31 -10.37 1.36 3.63
N CYS A 32 -9.18 1.76 3.17
CA CYS A 32 -8.04 0.85 2.99
C CYS A 32 -6.95 1.19 4.00
N ASP A 33 -6.32 0.16 4.56
CA ASP A 33 -5.03 0.34 5.23
C ASP A 33 -3.95 0.69 4.20
N VAL A 34 -3.12 1.69 4.50
CA VAL A 34 -2.01 2.12 3.64
C VAL A 34 -0.70 1.87 4.37
N CYS A 35 -0.14 0.69 4.13
CA CYS A 35 1.07 0.22 4.80
C CYS A 35 1.96 -0.61 3.87
N LEU A 36 3.24 -0.73 4.21
CA LEU A 36 4.22 -1.51 3.43
C LEU A 36 4.49 -2.89 4.03
N CYS A 37 4.17 -3.13 5.30
CA CYS A 37 4.54 -4.39 5.98
C CYS A 37 4.02 -5.68 5.30
N PRO A 38 2.86 -5.72 4.62
CA PRO A 38 2.44 -6.95 3.94
C PRO A 38 3.24 -7.24 2.66
N TYR A 39 4.02 -6.26 2.19
CA TYR A 39 4.64 -6.27 0.86
C TYR A 39 6.17 -6.16 0.91
N THR A 40 6.72 -5.81 2.07
CA THR A 40 8.16 -5.79 2.32
C THR A 40 8.68 -7.17 2.66
N ASP A 41 9.88 -7.52 2.19
CA ASP A 41 10.54 -8.79 2.52
C ASP A 41 10.97 -8.88 3.99
N HIS A 42 11.18 -7.73 4.63
CA HIS A 42 11.52 -7.59 6.05
C HIS A 42 10.28 -7.38 6.96
N GLY A 43 9.08 -7.22 6.42
CA GLY A 43 7.84 -7.12 7.20
C GLY A 43 7.68 -5.85 8.05
N HIS A 44 8.53 -4.84 7.87
CA HIS A 44 8.38 -3.54 8.53
C HIS A 44 7.53 -2.58 7.69
N CYS A 45 6.87 -1.64 8.37
CA CYS A 45 5.90 -0.73 7.77
C CYS A 45 6.50 0.37 6.87
N GLY A 46 7.83 0.46 6.78
CA GLY A 46 8.55 1.55 6.11
C GLY A 46 9.79 1.05 5.37
N ILE A 47 10.44 1.97 4.66
CA ILE A 47 11.76 1.75 4.05
C ILE A 47 12.81 1.72 5.15
N LEU A 48 13.74 0.77 5.10
CA LEU A 48 14.82 0.66 6.08
C LEU A 48 16.10 1.37 5.61
N THR A 49 16.78 2.02 6.55
CA THR A 49 18.16 2.50 6.40
C THR A 49 19.15 1.33 6.41
N SER A 50 20.42 1.59 6.10
CA SER A 50 21.47 0.55 6.11
C SER A 50 21.72 -0.08 7.48
N ASP A 51 21.39 0.62 8.57
CA ASP A 51 21.45 0.15 9.95
C ASP A 51 20.12 -0.46 10.45
N GLY A 52 19.13 -0.62 9.57
CA GLY A 52 17.88 -1.34 9.85
C GLY A 52 16.80 -0.54 10.57
N LEU A 53 16.97 0.78 10.70
CA LEU A 53 15.95 1.68 11.23
C LEU A 53 14.96 2.09 10.12
N ILE A 54 13.74 2.47 10.49
CA ILE A 54 12.78 3.00 9.52
C ILE A 54 13.22 4.41 9.11
N ASP A 55 13.51 4.60 7.82
CA ASP A 55 13.76 5.91 7.24
C ASP A 55 12.44 6.63 6.99
N ASN A 56 12.15 7.63 7.82
CA ASN A 56 10.84 8.28 7.86
C ASN A 56 10.49 8.98 6.54
N GLN A 57 11.41 9.73 5.93
CA GLN A 57 11.08 10.55 4.76
C GLN A 57 10.80 9.72 3.50
N PRO A 58 11.66 8.75 3.13
CA PRO A 58 11.36 7.80 2.06
C PRO A 58 10.11 6.96 2.36
N SER A 59 9.88 6.58 3.61
CA SER A 59 8.68 5.83 4.00
C SER A 59 7.40 6.63 3.76
N ILE A 60 7.33 7.89 4.19
CA ILE A 60 6.17 8.77 3.95
C ILE A 60 5.89 8.90 2.46
N LYS A 61 6.93 9.20 1.67
CA LYS A 61 6.78 9.31 0.20
C LYS A 61 6.23 8.01 -0.40
N ARG A 62 6.76 6.88 0.04
CA ARG A 62 6.36 5.57 -0.47
C ARG A 62 4.93 5.21 -0.10
N ILE A 63 4.53 5.44 1.14
CA ILE A 63 3.16 5.23 1.62
C ILE A 63 2.18 6.14 0.86
N ALA A 64 2.56 7.39 0.55
CA ALA A 64 1.74 8.29 -0.25
C ALA A 64 1.50 7.77 -1.68
N GLU A 65 2.50 7.15 -2.32
CA GLU A 65 2.34 6.50 -3.63
C GLU A 65 1.30 5.38 -3.59
N VAL A 66 1.33 4.54 -2.55
CA VAL A 66 0.34 3.47 -2.34
C VAL A 66 -1.06 4.04 -2.09
N ALA A 67 -1.17 5.08 -1.26
CA ALA A 67 -2.45 5.76 -1.00
C ALA A 67 -3.09 6.29 -2.30
N VAL A 68 -2.30 6.91 -3.17
CA VAL A 68 -2.77 7.42 -4.46
C VAL A 68 -3.18 6.27 -5.39
N ALA A 69 -2.45 5.16 -5.39
CA ALA A 69 -2.84 3.99 -6.17
C ALA A 69 -4.18 3.41 -5.71
N TYR A 70 -4.39 3.27 -4.41
CA TYR A 70 -5.68 2.82 -3.85
C TYR A 70 -6.81 3.82 -4.11
N GLY A 71 -6.54 5.12 -4.03
CA GLY A 71 -7.54 6.14 -4.35
C GLY A 71 -7.95 6.21 -5.83
N LYS A 72 -7.15 5.65 -6.74
CA LYS A 72 -7.44 5.59 -8.19
C LYS A 72 -8.13 4.29 -8.63
N ALA A 73 -8.03 3.24 -7.82
CA ALA A 73 -8.63 1.93 -8.08
C ALA A 73 -10.12 1.93 -7.73
#